data_AF-A0A3B8LDQ8-F1
#
_entry.id   AF-A0A3B8LDQ8-F1
#
_cell.length_a   1.000
_cell.length_b   1.000
_cell.length_c   1.000
_cell.angle_alpha   90.00
_cell.angle_beta   90.00
_cell.angle_gamma   90.00
#
_symmetry.space_group_name_H-M   'P 1'
#
loop_
_entity.id
_entity.type
_entity.pdbx_description
1 polymer ?
#
loop_
_entity_poly.entity_id
_entity_poly.type
_entity_poly.pdbx_seq_one_letter_code
_entity_poly.pdbx_strand_id
1 'polypeptide(L)'
;MSYTSVVRIYATTQEPDYDNPWQALTPSNGTGSGVIIGPNRILTGAHVVANATFVQVQKVATPDKYIARVKDICHDCDLALLAIE
;
A
#
# COMPACT_ATOMS: atom_id res chain seq x y z
N MET A 1 17.27 16.02 8.72
CA MET A 1 16.87 15.96 7.29
C MET A 1 15.37 15.71 7.24
N SER A 2 14.60 16.59 6.60
CA SER A 2 13.15 16.42 6.43
C SER A 2 12.92 15.84 5.03
N TYR A 3 12.48 14.58 4.93
CA TYR A 3 12.17 13.94 3.65
C TYR A 3 10.70 14.16 3.33
N THR A 4 10.37 15.29 2.72
CA THR A 4 8.98 15.72 2.48
C THR A 4 8.21 14.80 1.54
N SER A 5 8.90 14.05 0.68
CA SER A 5 8.30 13.17 -0.32
C SER A 5 8.15 11.71 0.13
N VAL A 6 8.71 11.33 1.28
CA VAL A 6 8.62 9.95 1.77
C VAL A 6 7.38 9.79 2.65
N VAL A 7 6.64 8.71 2.41
CA VAL A 7 5.43 8.37 3.15
C VAL A 7 5.53 6.96 3.71
N ARG A 8 4.84 6.72 4.82
CA ARG A 8 4.59 5.38 5.35
C ARG A 8 3.25 4.88 4.81
N ILE A 9 3.23 3.64 4.37
CA ILE A 9 2.05 2.95 3.87
C ILE A 9 1.60 1.95 4.94
N TYR A 10 0.29 1.87 5.15
CA TYR A 10 -0.38 0.90 5.97
C TYR A 10 -1.29 0.09 5.06
N ALA A 11 -1.14 -1.23 5.04
CA ALA A 11 -1.96 -2.12 4.25
C ALA A 11 -2.61 -3.16 5.16
N THR A 12 -3.92 -3.28 5.08
CA THR A 12 -4.62 -4.46 5.59
C THR A 12 -4.72 -5.44 4.44
N THR A 13 -4.17 -6.64 4.60
CA THR A 13 -4.11 -7.67 3.58
C THR A 13 -4.94 -8.87 3.98
N GLN A 14 -5.55 -9.51 3.00
CA GLN A 14 -6.25 -10.77 3.20
C GLN A 14 -5.92 -11.72 2.06
N GLU A 15 -5.11 -12.73 2.35
CA GLU A 15 -4.71 -13.72 1.36
C GLU A 15 -5.80 -14.78 1.17
N PRO A 16 -5.92 -15.35 -0.04
CA PRO A 16 -6.75 -16.53 -0.26
C PRO A 16 -6.16 -17.75 0.47
N ASP A 17 -7.02 -18.66 0.93
CA ASP A 17 -6.59 -19.97 1.39
C ASP A 17 -6.45 -20.90 0.17
N TYR A 18 -5.22 -21.30 -0.16
CA TYR A 18 -4.95 -22.17 -1.30
C TYR A 18 -5.35 -23.63 -1.06
N ASP A 19 -5.45 -24.08 0.20
CA ASP A 19 -5.95 -25.41 0.54
C ASP A 19 -7.48 -25.45 0.51
N ASN A 20 -8.14 -24.33 0.86
CA ASN A 20 -9.60 -24.17 0.85
C ASN A 20 -10.01 -22.95 -0.01
N PRO A 21 -10.10 -23.08 -1.35
CA PRO A 21 -10.19 -21.94 -2.28
C PRO A 21 -11.47 -21.09 -2.20
N TRP A 22 -12.48 -21.53 -1.45
CA TRP A 22 -13.69 -20.75 -1.15
C TRP A 22 -13.54 -19.91 0.14
N GLN A 23 -12.40 -20.00 0.83
CA GLN A 23 -12.09 -19.27 2.06
C GLN A 23 -10.95 -18.29 1.84
N ALA A 24 -10.91 -17.28 2.71
CA ALA A 24 -9.81 -16.36 2.83
C ALA A 24 -9.16 -16.53 4.21
N LEU A 25 -7.85 -16.32 4.29
CA LEU A 25 -7.11 -16.34 5.54
C LEU A 25 -7.53 -15.15 6.43
N THR A 26 -7.13 -15.21 7.70
CA THR A 26 -7.37 -14.12 8.65
C THR A 26 -6.67 -12.84 8.17
N PRO A 27 -7.37 -11.69 8.10
CA PRO A 27 -6.75 -10.43 7.72
C PRO A 27 -5.56 -10.08 8.60
N SER A 28 -4.51 -9.54 8.00
CA SER A 28 -3.31 -9.08 8.69
C SER A 28 -3.00 -7.63 8.34
N ASN A 29 -2.18 -6.97 9.15
CA ASN A 29 -1.78 -5.59 8.91
C ASN A 29 -0.28 -5.54 8.65
N GLY A 30 0.10 -4.87 7.56
CA GLY A 30 1.47 -4.62 7.15
C GLY A 30 1.76 -3.13 7.08
N THR A 31 3.05 -2.79 7.11
CA THR A 31 3.52 -1.44 6.83
C THR A 31 4.62 -1.46 5.78
N GLY A 32 4.71 -0.41 4.98
CA GLY A 32 5.77 -0.23 4.00
C GLY A 32 6.13 1.23 3.79
N SER A 33 7.00 1.47 2.82
CA SER A 33 7.45 2.81 2.44
C SER A 33 6.99 3.14 1.03
N GLY A 34 6.73 4.42 0.79
CA GLY A 34 6.43 4.94 -0.53
C GLY A 34 7.03 6.33 -0.74
N VAL A 35 7.05 6.75 -2.00
CA VAL A 35 7.55 8.06 -2.40
C VAL A 35 6.49 8.76 -3.26
N ILE A 36 6.22 10.02 -2.95
CA ILE A 36 5.35 10.88 -3.77
C ILE A 36 6.08 11.20 -5.08
N ILE A 37 5.51 10.76 -6.21
CA ILE A 37 6.10 10.95 -7.55
C ILE A 37 5.34 11.95 -8.41
N GLY A 38 4.22 12.48 -7.91
CA GLY A 38 3.40 13.45 -8.61
C GLY A 38 2.12 13.79 -7.84
N PRO A 39 1.24 14.61 -8.43
CA PRO A 39 -0.03 15.00 -7.80
C PRO A 39 -0.85 13.76 -7.45
N ASN A 40 -1.12 13.58 -6.16
CA ASN A 40 -1.88 12.45 -5.59
C ASN A 40 -1.38 11.07 -6.06
N ARG A 41 -0.08 10.92 -6.36
CA ARG A 41 0.53 9.67 -6.84
C ARG A 41 1.71 9.27 -5.99
N ILE A 42 1.72 8.01 -5.56
CA ILE A 42 2.77 7.43 -4.71
C ILE A 42 3.27 6.14 -5.34
N LEU A 43 4.59 5.99 -5.44
CA LEU A 43 5.23 4.75 -5.84
C LEU A 43 5.60 3.94 -4.59
N THR A 44 5.37 2.63 -4.63
CA THR A 44 5.76 1.68 -3.58
C THR A 44 6.06 0.30 -4.17
N GLY A 45 6.46 -0.65 -3.33
CA GLY A 45 6.63 -2.05 -3.72
C GLY A 45 5.28 -2.74 -3.95
N ALA A 46 5.20 -3.62 -4.95
CA ALA A 46 3.98 -4.39 -5.18
C ALA A 46 3.67 -5.33 -4.01
N HIS A 47 4.70 -5.92 -3.40
CA HIS A 47 4.56 -6.78 -2.23
C HIS A 47 3.96 -6.06 -1.01
N VAL A 48 4.12 -4.73 -0.91
CA VAL A 48 3.58 -3.93 0.20
C VAL A 48 2.05 -3.90 0.18
N VAL A 49 1.46 -3.94 -1.03
CA VAL A 49 0.02 -3.79 -1.24
C VAL A 49 -0.62 -5.03 -1.90
N ALA A 50 0.11 -6.14 -1.95
CA ALA A 50 -0.39 -7.41 -2.47
C ALA A 50 -1.59 -7.88 -1.62
N ASN A 51 -2.68 -8.25 -2.27
CA ASN A 51 -3.93 -8.67 -1.62
C ASN A 51 -4.46 -7.67 -0.57
N ALA A 52 -4.13 -6.38 -0.71
CA ALA A 52 -4.59 -5.35 0.21
C ALA A 52 -6.09 -5.07 0.00
N THR A 53 -6.87 -5.20 1.07
CA THR A 53 -8.29 -4.83 1.12
C THR A 53 -8.49 -3.39 1.55
N PHE A 54 -7.49 -2.81 2.24
CA PHE A 54 -7.50 -1.42 2.66
C PHE A 54 -6.08 -0.85 2.70
N VAL A 55 -5.88 0.36 2.13
CA VAL A 55 -4.58 1.03 2.09
C VAL A 55 -4.69 2.45 2.62
N GLN A 56 -3.79 2.82 3.51
CA GLN A 56 -3.64 4.18 4.01
C GLN A 56 -2.20 4.66 3.86
N VAL A 57 -2.05 5.97 3.72
CA VAL A 57 -0.76 6.63 3.58
C VAL A 57 -0.64 7.75 4.61
N GLN A 58 0.53 7.85 5.24
CA GLN A 58 0.86 8.88 6.21
C GLN A 58 2.17 9.55 5.81
N LYS A 59 2.20 10.89 5.78
CA LYS A 59 3.46 11.63 5.64
C LYS A 59 4.25 11.51 6.93
N VAL A 60 5.58 11.38 6.85
CA VAL A 60 6.42 11.26 8.07
C VAL A 60 6.30 12.47 9.00
N ALA A 61 6.00 13.64 8.44
CA ALA A 61 5.89 14.89 9.20
C ALA A 61 4.53 15.10 9.87
N THR A 62 3.47 14.37 9.48
CA THR A 62 2.11 14.63 9.97
C THR A 62 1.42 13.34 10.43
N PRO A 63 0.62 13.38 11.50
CA PRO A 63 -0.09 12.19 11.96
C PRO A 63 -1.24 11.78 11.04
N ASP A 64 -1.70 12.66 10.15
CA ASP A 64 -2.86 12.43 9.30
C ASP A 64 -2.64 11.27 8.32
N LYS A 65 -3.64 10.38 8.28
CA LYS A 65 -3.70 9.26 7.34
C LYS A 65 -4.70 9.56 6.24
N TYR A 66 -4.30 9.28 5.02
CA TYR A 66 -5.12 9.44 3.82
C TYR A 66 -5.42 8.06 3.26
N ILE A 67 -6.66 7.84 2.82
CA ILE A 67 -7.03 6.60 2.14
C ILE A 67 -6.40 6.64 0.74
N ALA A 68 -5.76 5.54 0.35
CA ALA A 68 -5.20 5.37 -0.97
C ALA A 68 -5.84 4.17 -1.66
N ARG A 69 -5.81 4.19 -2.99
CA ARG A 69 -6.21 3.05 -3.83
C ARG A 69 -5.05 2.62 -4.70
N VAL A 70 -4.92 1.31 -4.91
CA VAL A 70 -3.97 0.76 -5.89
C VAL A 70 -4.49 1.13 -7.28
N LYS A 71 -3.74 1.96 -7.99
CA LYS A 71 -4.07 2.38 -9.35
C LYS A 71 -3.54 1.39 -10.38
N ASP A 72 -2.28 1.00 -10.24
CA ASP A 72 -1.59 0.05 -11.11
C ASP A 72 -0.65 -0.81 -10.25
N ILE A 73 -0.46 -2.07 -10.63
CA ILE A 73 0.44 -3.00 -9.93
C ILE A 73 1.19 -3.87 -10.95
N CYS A 74 2.48 -4.08 -10.69
CA CYS A 74 3.36 -4.95 -11.46
C CYS A 74 4.18 -5.80 -10.48
N HIS A 75 3.77 -7.07 -10.33
CA HIS A 75 4.47 -8.00 -9.43
C HIS A 75 5.85 -8.41 -9.96
N ASP A 76 6.02 -8.52 -11.28
CA ASP A 76 7.30 -8.92 -11.90
C ASP A 76 8.43 -7.94 -11.59
N CYS A 77 8.13 -6.65 -11.55
CA CYS A 77 9.07 -5.58 -11.21
C CYS A 77 9.00 -5.18 -9.72
N ASP A 78 8.12 -5.79 -8.95
CA ASP A 78 7.78 -5.43 -7.58
C ASP A 78 7.45 -3.93 -7.40
N LEU A 79 6.57 -3.38 -8.25
CA LEU A 79 6.16 -1.97 -8.19
C LEU A 79 4.65 -1.80 -8.18
N ALA A 80 4.16 -0.84 -7.40
CA ALA A 80 2.77 -0.42 -7.39
C ALA A 80 2.65 1.11 -7.37
N LEU A 81 1.66 1.60 -8.12
CA LEU A 81 1.27 3.00 -8.13
C LEU A 81 0.00 3.17 -7.31
N LEU A 82 0.04 3.99 -6.28
CA LEU A 82 -1.11 4.36 -5.47
C LEU A 82 -1.63 5.74 -5.85
N ALA A 83 -2.94 5.90 -5.80
CA ALA A 83 -3.64 7.17 -5.95
C ALA A 83 -4.31 7.57 -4.62
N ILE A 84 -4.19 8.85 -4.25
CA ILE A 84 -4.92 9.44 -3.10
C ILE A 84 -6.19 10.09 -3.65
N GLU A 85 -7.31 9.88 -2.95
CA GLU A 85 -8.56 10.62 -3.18
C GLU A 85 -8.63 11.88 -2.32
#